data_AF-A0A7H4NYY1-F1
#
_entry.id   AF-A0A7H4NYY1-F1
#
_cell.length_a   1.000
_cell.length_b   1.000
_cell.length_c   1.000
_cell.angle_alpha   90.00
_cell.angle_beta   90.00
_cell.angle_gamma   90.00
#
_symmetry.space_group_name_H-M   'P 1'
#
loop_
_entity.id
_entity.type
_entity.pdbx_description
1 polymer ?
#
loop_
_entity_poly.entity_id
_entity_poly.type
_entity_poly.pdbx_seq_one_letter_code
_entity_poly.pdbx_strand_id
1 'polypeptide(L)'
;MMGRSLADIEARYPHLPYQLQASENGLPMIQTPGGLLNPIRVSADILRALAERATEALAGELDGVVITVPAYFDDAQRQGTKDAARLAGLHVLRLLNEPTAAAIAYGLDSGQEGVIAVYRSRRRHL
;
A
#
# COMPACT_ATOMS: atom_id res chain seq x y z
N MET A 1 -0.09 9.37 2.31
CA MET A 1 1.08 10.01 1.67
C MET A 1 1.12 9.75 0.19
N MET A 2 1.01 8.50 -0.28
CA MET A 2 0.82 8.24 -1.72
C MET A 2 -0.41 8.96 -2.28
N GLY A 3 -0.23 9.57 -3.46
CA GLY A 3 -1.28 10.25 -4.23
C GLY A 3 -1.85 11.53 -3.62
N ARG A 4 -1.18 12.15 -2.63
CA ARG A 4 -1.66 13.37 -1.95
C ARG A 4 -0.59 14.46 -1.96
N SER A 5 -1.02 15.72 -1.91
CA SER A 5 -0.11 16.86 -1.73
C SER A 5 0.44 16.90 -0.31
N LEU A 6 1.55 17.63 -0.10
CA LEU A 6 2.09 17.84 1.25
C LEU A 6 1.07 18.56 2.16
N ALA A 7 0.43 19.62 1.65
CA ALA A 7 -0.55 20.40 2.40
C ALA A 7 -1.73 19.54 2.90
N ASP A 8 -2.22 18.61 2.07
CA ASP A 8 -3.29 17.69 2.47
C ASP A 8 -2.87 16.75 3.60
N ILE A 9 -1.58 16.39 3.64
CA ILE A 9 -1.03 15.48 4.65
C ILE A 9 -0.87 16.21 5.97
N GLU A 10 -0.31 17.42 5.95
CA GLU A 10 -0.13 18.26 7.13
C GLU A 10 -1.48 18.62 7.77
N ALA A 11 -2.49 18.96 6.96
CA ALA A 11 -3.83 19.25 7.45
C ALA A 11 -4.52 18.03 8.09
N ARG A 12 -4.28 16.82 7.56
CA ARG A 12 -4.97 15.60 7.99
C ARG A 12 -4.23 14.84 9.10
N TYR A 13 -2.92 15.02 9.19
CA TYR A 13 -2.01 14.35 10.11
C TYR A 13 -1.01 15.36 10.68
N PRO A 14 -1.44 16.22 11.62
CA PRO A 14 -0.62 17.31 12.15
C PRO A 14 0.57 16.82 12.99
N HIS A 15 0.50 15.59 13.50
CA HIS A 15 1.55 14.99 14.32
C HIS A 15 2.06 13.72 13.64
N LEU A 16 3.07 13.90 12.79
CA LEU A 16 3.82 12.79 12.19
C LEU A 16 5.24 12.79 12.77
N PRO A 17 5.78 11.62 13.13
CA PRO A 17 7.17 11.50 13.60
C PRO A 17 8.19 11.69 12.48
N TYR A 18 7.73 11.75 11.22
CA TYR A 18 8.55 11.90 10.03
C TYR A 18 8.60 13.36 9.58
N GLN A 19 9.79 13.84 9.24
CA GLN A 19 9.95 15.13 8.60
C GLN A 19 9.61 15.00 7.10
N LEU A 20 8.72 15.88 6.64
CA LEU A 20 8.29 15.91 5.25
C LEU A 20 8.75 17.19 4.57
N GLN A 21 9.09 17.09 3.30
CA GLN A 21 9.42 18.23 2.45
C GLN A 21 8.63 18.14 1.14
N ALA A 22 8.25 19.28 0.56
CA ALA A 22 7.64 19.28 -0.76
C ALA A 22 8.72 19.07 -1.83
N SER A 23 8.45 18.24 -2.82
CA SER A 23 9.20 18.24 -4.07
C SER A 23 8.90 19.51 -4.86
N GLU A 24 9.62 19.72 -5.97
CA GLU A 24 9.36 20.83 -6.90
C GLU A 24 7.91 20.88 -7.40
N ASN A 25 7.23 19.73 -7.46
CA ASN A 25 5.84 19.60 -7.89
C ASN A 25 4.84 19.58 -6.72
N GLY A 26 5.26 19.95 -5.50
CA GLY A 26 4.40 19.97 -4.31
C GLY A 26 4.06 18.60 -3.73
N LEU A 27 4.73 17.53 -4.19
CA LEU A 27 4.51 16.18 -3.69
C LEU A 27 5.30 15.95 -2.38
N PRO A 28 4.75 15.19 -1.42
CA PRO A 28 5.43 14.90 -0.16
C PRO A 28 6.64 13.98 -0.38
N MET A 29 7.78 14.41 0.14
CA MET A 29 9.03 13.67 0.23
C MET A 29 9.35 13.44 1.71
N ILE A 30 9.81 12.24 2.04
CA ILE A 30 10.21 11.89 3.41
C ILE A 30 11.69 12.22 3.56
N GLN A 31 12.02 13.08 4.52
CA GLN A 31 13.40 13.40 4.84
C GLN A 31 13.98 12.30 5.74
N THR A 32 15.05 11.67 5.25
CA THR A 32 15.80 10.65 6.00
C THR A 32 17.26 11.08 6.14
N PRO A 33 18.03 10.49 7.06
CA PRO A 33 19.47 10.74 7.14
C PRO A 33 20.22 10.43 5.83
N GLY A 34 19.68 9.52 5.00
CA GLY A 34 20.21 9.19 3.68
C GLY A 34 19.71 10.07 2.54
N GLY A 35 18.97 11.14 2.83
CA GLY A 35 18.39 12.05 1.85
C GLY A 35 16.87 11.95 1.70
N LEU A 36 16.36 12.60 0.66
CA LEU A 36 14.91 12.67 0.38
C LEU A 36 14.42 11.41 -0.31
N LEU A 37 13.40 10.78 0.27
CA LEU A 37 12.77 9.59 -0.28
C LEU A 37 11.34 9.86 -0.71
N ASN A 38 11.01 9.42 -1.92
CA ASN A 38 9.65 9.44 -2.43
C ASN A 38 8.82 8.30 -1.76
N PRO A 39 7.59 8.55 -1.30
CA PRO A 39 6.72 7.52 -0.72
C PRO A 39 6.48 6.29 -1.61
N ILE A 40 6.49 6.47 -2.94
CA ILE A 40 6.39 5.36 -3.90
C ILE A 40 7.64 4.48 -3.81
N ARG A 41 8.84 5.08 -3.71
CA ARG A 41 10.10 4.34 -3.55
C ARG A 41 10.14 3.58 -2.23
N VAL A 42 9.72 4.21 -1.14
CA VAL A 42 9.60 3.53 0.17
C VAL A 42 8.65 2.33 0.07
N SER A 43 7.51 2.49 -0.61
CA SER A 43 6.56 1.39 -0.82
C SER A 43 7.17 0.28 -1.69
N ALA A 44 7.97 0.62 -2.70
CA ALA A 44 8.68 -0.34 -3.54
C ALA A 44 9.70 -1.16 -2.73
N ASP A 45 10.45 -0.51 -1.84
CA ASP A 45 11.44 -1.18 -0.99
C ASP A 45 10.76 -2.16 -0.01
N ILE A 46 9.59 -1.79 0.55
CA ILE A 46 8.77 -2.71 1.36
C ILE A 46 8.31 -3.91 0.52
N LEU A 47 7.79 -3.66 -0.69
CA LEU A 47 7.32 -4.72 -1.57
C LEU A 47 8.45 -5.68 -1.99
N ARG A 48 9.66 -5.16 -2.23
CA ARG A 48 10.84 -5.97 -2.56
C ARG A 48 11.20 -6.91 -1.40
N ALA A 49 11.28 -6.38 -0.18
CA ALA A 49 11.57 -7.20 1.00
C ALA A 49 10.49 -8.27 1.27
N LEU A 50 9.23 -7.98 0.97
CA LEU A 50 8.15 -8.98 1.07
C LEU A 50 8.26 -10.06 -0.02
N ALA A 51 8.63 -9.67 -1.24
CA ALA A 51 8.81 -10.60 -2.35
C ALA A 51 9.99 -11.53 -2.11
N GLU A 52 11.13 -11.03 -1.63
CA GLU A 52 12.29 -11.84 -1.26
C GLU A 52 11.92 -12.93 -0.25
N ARG A 53 11.21 -12.55 0.82
CA ARG A 53 10.70 -13.51 1.82
C ARG A 53 9.72 -14.54 1.24
N ALA A 54 8.87 -14.11 0.30
CA ALA A 54 7.92 -15.01 -0.36
C ALA A 54 8.65 -16.02 -1.27
N THR A 55 9.62 -15.57 -2.06
CA THR A 55 10.46 -16.41 -2.92
C THR A 55 11.25 -17.44 -2.10
N GLU A 56 11.83 -17.04 -0.97
CA GLU A 56 12.50 -17.95 -0.04
C GLU A 56 11.55 -19.02 0.51
N ALA A 57 10.32 -18.66 0.87
CA ALA A 57 9.33 -19.59 1.40
C ALA A 57 8.74 -20.53 0.34
N LEU A 58 8.56 -20.06 -0.89
CA LEU A 58 8.01 -20.82 -2.01
C LEU A 58 9.05 -21.72 -2.71
N ALA A 59 10.35 -21.45 -2.51
CA ALA A 59 11.46 -22.10 -3.23
C ALA A 59 11.31 -22.04 -4.77
N GLY A 60 10.80 -20.92 -5.29
CA GLY A 60 10.52 -20.72 -6.71
C GLY A 60 10.30 -19.25 -7.09
N GLU A 61 10.22 -18.98 -8.39
CA GLU A 61 10.00 -17.62 -8.92
C GLU A 61 8.55 -17.16 -8.73
N LEU A 62 8.36 -15.83 -8.66
CA LEU A 62 7.04 -15.21 -8.53
C LEU A 62 6.52 -14.80 -9.92
N ASP A 63 5.50 -15.50 -10.43
CA ASP A 63 4.86 -15.16 -11.72
C ASP A 63 4.05 -13.85 -11.67
N GLY A 64 3.58 -13.47 -10.48
CA GLY A 64 2.83 -12.25 -10.28
C GLY A 64 2.25 -12.12 -8.88
N VAL A 65 1.76 -10.92 -8.59
CA VAL A 65 1.24 -10.55 -7.26
C VAL A 65 -0.14 -9.92 -7.34
N VAL A 66 -0.94 -10.17 -6.31
CA VAL A 66 -2.18 -9.43 -6.03
C VAL A 66 -1.92 -8.55 -4.80
N ILE A 67 -2.12 -7.25 -4.94
CA ILE A 67 -1.86 -6.28 -3.87
C ILE A 67 -3.19 -5.72 -3.39
N THR A 68 -3.40 -5.74 -2.07
CA THR A 68 -4.59 -5.15 -1.48
C THR A 68 -4.46 -3.63 -1.34
N VAL A 69 -5.54 -2.91 -1.63
CA VAL A 69 -5.63 -1.45 -1.44
C VAL A 69 -6.91 -1.09 -0.69
N PRO A 70 -6.91 -0.03 0.13
CA PRO A 70 -8.13 0.43 0.78
C PRO A 70 -9.22 0.79 -0.23
N ALA A 71 -10.47 0.46 0.07
CA ALA A 71 -11.60 0.68 -0.85
C ALA A 71 -11.86 2.17 -1.19
N TYR A 72 -11.37 3.09 -0.35
CA TYR A 72 -11.50 4.53 -0.54
C TYR A 72 -10.30 5.17 -1.27
N PHE A 73 -9.34 4.37 -1.76
CA PHE A 73 -8.25 4.90 -2.56
C PHE A 73 -8.77 5.45 -3.89
N ASP A 74 -8.39 6.69 -4.19
CA ASP A 74 -8.61 7.29 -5.51
C ASP A 74 -7.63 6.73 -6.56
N ASP A 75 -7.82 7.10 -7.82
CA ASP A 75 -7.02 6.58 -8.94
C ASP A 75 -5.53 6.92 -8.82
N ALA A 76 -5.17 8.10 -8.28
CA ALA A 76 -3.78 8.48 -8.10
C ALA A 76 -3.10 7.60 -7.04
N GLN A 77 -3.79 7.28 -5.95
CA GLN A 77 -3.29 6.38 -4.91
C GLN A 77 -3.15 4.93 -5.41
N ARG A 78 -4.11 4.46 -6.21
CA ARG A 78 -4.05 3.14 -6.85
C ARG A 78 -2.91 3.06 -7.85
N GLN A 79 -2.71 4.11 -8.65
CA GLN A 79 -1.60 4.18 -9.60
C GLN A 79 -0.25 4.20 -8.87
N GLY A 80 -0.10 5.00 -7.82
CA GLY A 80 1.12 5.01 -7.00
C GLY A 80 1.45 3.64 -6.40
N THR A 81 0.44 2.83 -6.06
CA THR A 81 0.65 1.45 -5.59
C THR A 81 1.18 0.54 -6.72
N LYS A 82 0.65 0.67 -7.94
CA LYS A 82 1.17 -0.06 -9.11
C LYS A 82 2.59 0.37 -9.47
N ASP A 83 2.87 1.66 -9.37
CA ASP A 83 4.20 2.19 -9.68
C ASP A 83 5.24 1.69 -8.66
N ALA A 84 4.87 1.62 -7.38
CA ALA A 84 5.70 1.01 -6.34
C ALA A 84 6.00 -0.46 -6.65
N ALA A 85 4.99 -1.22 -7.06
CA ALA A 85 5.18 -2.63 -7.43
C ALA A 85 6.06 -2.80 -8.68
N ARG A 86 5.89 -1.94 -9.70
CA ARG A 86 6.76 -1.94 -10.88
C ARG A 86 8.22 -1.62 -10.51
N LEU A 87 8.45 -0.65 -9.64
CA LEU A 87 9.78 -0.31 -9.12
C LEU A 87 10.40 -1.43 -8.26
N ALA A 88 9.55 -2.30 -7.68
CA ALA A 88 9.99 -3.49 -6.96
C ALA A 88 10.26 -4.69 -7.91
N GLY A 89 10.02 -4.55 -9.22
CA GLY A 89 10.16 -5.64 -10.19
C GLY A 89 9.00 -6.64 -10.16
N LEU A 90 7.86 -6.28 -9.56
CA LEU A 90 6.72 -7.18 -9.39
C LEU A 90 5.67 -7.00 -10.48
N HIS A 91 5.23 -8.10 -11.07
CA HIS A 91 4.14 -8.12 -12.02
C HIS A 91 2.78 -8.13 -11.28
N VAL A 92 2.09 -6.99 -11.28
CA VAL A 92 0.78 -6.86 -10.59
C VAL A 92 -0.34 -7.41 -11.45
N LEU A 93 -0.90 -8.55 -11.06
CA LEU A 93 -2.05 -9.17 -11.72
C LEU A 93 -3.33 -8.40 -11.43
N ARG A 94 -3.52 -7.98 -10.17
CA ARG A 94 -4.72 -7.25 -9.74
C ARG A 94 -4.45 -6.42 -8.50
N LEU A 95 -5.03 -5.21 -8.47
CA LEU A 95 -5.27 -4.51 -7.20
C LEU A 95 -6.62 -4.94 -6.65
N LEU A 96 -6.61 -5.52 -5.45
CA LEU A 96 -7.80 -6.03 -4.78
C LEU A 96 -8.24 -5.07 -3.68
N ASN A 97 -9.54 -4.80 -3.58
CA ASN A 97 -10.04 -3.99 -2.49
C ASN A 97 -9.89 -4.79 -1.17
N GLU A 98 -9.31 -4.16 -0.16
CA GLU A 98 -9.07 -4.75 1.16
C GLU A 98 -10.31 -5.41 1.81
N PRO A 99 -11.54 -4.82 1.77
CA PRO A 99 -12.71 -5.49 2.33
C PRO A 99 -13.12 -6.72 1.49
N THR A 100 -12.94 -6.69 0.18
CA THR A 100 -13.18 -7.84 -0.70
C THR A 100 -12.19 -8.96 -0.42
N ALA A 101 -10.90 -8.63 -0.22
CA ALA A 101 -9.88 -9.61 0.16
C ALA A 101 -10.21 -10.32 1.48
N ALA A 102 -10.65 -9.55 2.47
CA ALA A 102 -11.08 -10.08 3.76
C ALA A 102 -12.36 -10.95 3.64
N ALA A 103 -13.32 -10.55 2.80
CA ALA A 103 -14.51 -11.34 2.52
C ALA A 103 -14.16 -12.69 1.88
N ILE A 104 -13.25 -12.70 0.90
CA ILE A 104 -12.79 -13.94 0.24
C ILE A 104 -12.11 -14.86 1.24
N ALA A 105 -11.21 -14.33 2.07
CA ALA A 105 -10.52 -15.11 3.10
C ALA A 105 -11.49 -15.75 4.10
N TYR A 106 -12.53 -15.02 4.52
CA TYR A 106 -13.55 -15.55 5.43
C TYR A 106 -14.51 -16.53 4.74
N GLY A 107 -14.95 -16.24 3.51
CA GLY A 107 -15.86 -17.07 2.74
C GLY A 107 -15.27 -18.43 2.35
N LEU A 108 -13.95 -18.47 2.11
CA LEU A 108 -13.22 -19.72 1.83
C LEU A 108 -13.14 -20.65 3.04
N ASP A 109 -13.07 -20.09 4.26
CA ASP A 109 -12.95 -20.88 5.51
C ASP A 109 -14.30 -21.34 6.05
N SER A 110 -15.40 -20.66 5.67
CA SER A 110 -16.74 -20.89 6.22
C SER A 110 -17.65 -21.75 5.35
N GLY A 111 -17.34 -21.94 4.05
CA GLY A 111 -18.09 -22.80 3.14
C GLY A 111 -19.57 -22.42 2.93
N GLN A 112 -19.99 -21.23 3.39
CA GLN A 112 -21.38 -20.77 3.38
C GLN A 112 -21.61 -19.71 2.31
N GLU A 113 -22.62 -19.93 1.47
CA GLU A 113 -23.17 -18.89 0.59
C GLU A 113 -24.06 -17.94 1.41
N GLY A 114 -23.78 -16.63 1.35
CA GLY A 114 -24.56 -15.61 2.07
C GLY A 114 -24.08 -14.18 1.81
N VAL A 115 -24.88 -13.19 2.22
CA VAL A 115 -24.50 -11.76 2.13
C VAL A 115 -23.59 -11.42 3.32
N ILE A 116 -22.32 -11.11 3.05
CA ILE A 116 -21.32 -10.80 4.07
C ILE A 116 -21.04 -9.29 4.07
N ALA A 117 -21.33 -8.63 5.20
CA ALA A 117 -20.91 -7.24 5.43
C ALA A 117 -19.52 -7.24 6.09
N VAL A 118 -18.50 -6.79 5.36
CA VAL A 118 -17.13 -6.67 5.88
C VAL A 118 -16.86 -5.24 6.33
N TYR A 119 -16.85 -5.02 7.65
CA TYR A 119 -16.50 -3.74 8.27
C TYR A 119 -15.11 -3.82 8.91
N ARG A 120 -14.12 -3.10 8.33
CA ARG A 120 -12.77 -2.98 8.91
C ARG A 120 -12.64 -1.68 9.69
N SER A 121 -12.75 -1.75 11.02
CA SER A 121 -12.43 -0.63 11.91
C SER A 121 -10.93 -0.57 12.16
N ARG A 122 -10.26 0.52 11.78
CA ARG A 122 -8.88 0.79 12.24
C ARG A 122 -8.95 1.28 13.68
N ARG A 123 -8.47 0.49 14.65
CA ARG A 123 -8.12 1.02 15.97
C ARG A 123 -6.96 2.02 15.80
N ARG A 124 -7.26 3.31 15.80
CA ARG A 124 -6.29 4.34 16.20
C ARG A 124 -6.33 4.37 17.72
N HIS A 125 -5.30 3.84 18.37
CA HIS A 125 -5.03 4.21 19.75
C HIS A 125 -4.51 5.65 19.77
N LEU A 126 -4.87 6.31 20.87
CA LEU A 126 -4.82 7.73 21.19
C LEU A 126 -3.49 8.42 20.85
#